data_AF-A0A7J3ZM41-F1
#
_entry.id   AF-A0A7J3ZM41-F1
#
_cell.length_a   1.000
_cell.length_b   1.000
_cell.length_c   1.000
_cell.angle_alpha   90.00
_cell.angle_beta   90.00
_cell.angle_gamma   90.00
#
_symmetry.space_group_name_H-M   'P 1'
#
loop_
_entity.id
_entity.type
_entity.pdbx_description
1 polymer ?
#
loop_
_entity_poly.entity_id
_entity_poly.type
_entity_poly.pdbx_seq_one_letter_code
_entity_poly.pdbx_strand_id
1 'polypeptide(L)'
;MPSCFIEKVFEDKYVSYWEWMQAQFLLKFSREQLMEMNESWINTFDLDGDGFTNEFEVRIMSSDPYVYNGRFAVLAYGEGLPPSWEEQVRYVEEFLKSNGFEESNIYRLYEENMTLQKFNQAIEDVSLKSREDDLVLVLLAGHGIKDEIYFSDGWINYGRIGNILLKIKARQIVIIDACYSGLAKNYLMSERIVLITSSKEDEETYGGISL
;
A
#
# COMPACT_ATOMS: atom_id res chain seq x y z
N MET A 1 -17.29 -19.79 23.48
CA MET A 1 -16.25 -18.75 23.33
C MET A 1 -14.95 -19.38 23.74
N PRO A 2 -13.85 -19.20 23.00
CA PRO A 2 -12.58 -19.77 23.40
C PRO A 2 -12.18 -19.05 24.69
N SER A 3 -12.09 -19.83 25.76
CA SER A 3 -11.86 -19.34 27.10
C SER A 3 -10.51 -18.60 27.21
N CYS A 4 -9.54 -18.98 26.39
CA CYS A 4 -8.15 -18.51 26.44
C CYS A 4 -7.99 -16.98 26.30
N PHE A 5 -8.70 -16.31 25.38
CA PHE A 5 -8.50 -14.87 25.15
C PHE A 5 -9.05 -14.02 26.32
N ILE A 6 -10.28 -14.30 26.74
CA ILE A 6 -10.92 -13.56 27.83
C ILE A 6 -10.22 -13.85 29.16
N GLU A 7 -9.84 -15.11 29.42
CA GLU A 7 -9.10 -15.48 30.63
C GLU A 7 -7.77 -14.73 30.72
N LYS A 8 -6.99 -14.65 29.65
CA LYS A 8 -5.74 -13.87 29.61
C LYS A 8 -5.94 -12.37 29.85
N VAL A 9 -6.98 -11.76 29.27
CA VAL A 9 -7.26 -10.33 29.51
C VAL A 9 -7.52 -10.06 31.00
N PHE A 10 -8.25 -10.96 31.67
CA PHE A 10 -8.55 -10.84 33.10
C PHE A 10 -7.36 -11.22 34.00
N GLU A 11 -6.53 -12.18 33.60
CA GLU A 11 -5.38 -12.66 34.38
C GLU A 11 -4.14 -11.76 34.21
N ASP A 12 -3.74 -11.45 32.98
CA ASP A 12 -2.48 -10.77 32.66
C ASP A 12 -2.62 -9.24 32.63
N LYS A 13 -3.87 -8.72 32.64
CA LYS A 13 -4.19 -7.28 32.51
C LYS A 13 -3.56 -6.61 31.28
N TYR A 14 -3.21 -7.40 30.27
CA TYR A 14 -2.57 -6.98 29.04
C TYR A 14 -3.24 -7.65 27.85
N VAL A 15 -3.32 -6.92 26.75
CA VAL A 15 -3.79 -7.42 25.46
C VAL A 15 -2.77 -6.98 24.43
N SER A 16 -2.18 -7.93 23.70
CA SER A 16 -1.26 -7.61 22.62
C SER A 16 -1.98 -6.95 21.44
N TYR A 17 -1.24 -6.27 20.57
CA TYR A 17 -1.81 -5.68 19.37
C TYR A 17 -2.55 -6.72 18.49
N TRP A 18 -1.95 -7.89 18.28
CA TRP A 18 -2.54 -8.97 17.48
C TRP A 18 -3.84 -9.49 18.09
N GLU A 19 -3.86 -9.70 19.41
CA GLU A 19 -5.07 -10.10 20.14
C GLU A 19 -6.17 -9.05 20.05
N TRP A 20 -5.83 -7.76 20.13
CA TRP A 20 -6.78 -6.68 19.94
C TRP A 20 -7.34 -6.65 18.51
N MET A 21 -6.50 -6.82 17.48
CA MET A 21 -6.93 -6.89 16.09
C MET A 21 -7.86 -8.08 15.83
N GLN A 22 -7.55 -9.24 16.40
CA GLN A 22 -8.42 -10.41 16.28
C GLN A 22 -9.78 -10.18 16.95
N ALA A 23 -9.81 -9.55 18.11
CA ALA A 23 -11.07 -9.16 18.73
C ALA A 23 -11.87 -8.21 17.83
N GLN A 24 -11.20 -7.23 17.20
CA GLN A 24 -11.84 -6.30 16.24
C GLN A 24 -12.39 -7.01 14.99
N PHE A 25 -11.71 -8.05 14.50
CA PHE A 25 -12.18 -8.90 13.42
C PHE A 25 -13.42 -9.69 13.83
N LEU A 26 -13.37 -10.40 14.97
CA LEU A 26 -14.47 -11.24 15.46
C LEU A 26 -15.74 -10.45 15.78
N LEU A 27 -15.59 -9.19 16.24
CA LEU A 27 -16.72 -8.30 16.53
C LEU A 27 -17.55 -7.93 15.29
N LYS A 28 -17.08 -8.22 14.07
CA LYS A 28 -17.88 -8.03 12.83
C LYS A 28 -18.94 -9.10 12.62
N PHE A 29 -18.85 -10.23 13.30
CA PHE A 29 -19.72 -11.38 13.07
C PHE A 29 -20.82 -11.45 14.13
N SER A 30 -22.00 -11.89 13.71
CA SER A 30 -23.07 -12.25 14.63
C SER A 30 -22.67 -13.43 15.49
N ARG A 31 -23.34 -13.59 16.63
CA ARG A 31 -23.10 -14.72 17.52
C ARG A 31 -23.34 -16.06 16.83
N GLU A 32 -24.35 -16.13 15.96
CA GLU A 32 -24.70 -17.32 15.19
C GLU A 32 -23.56 -17.69 14.22
N GLN A 33 -23.02 -16.72 13.48
CA GLN A 33 -21.86 -16.94 12.60
C GLN A 33 -20.62 -17.40 13.38
N LEU A 34 -20.35 -16.78 14.54
CA LEU A 34 -19.22 -17.18 15.39
C LEU A 34 -19.37 -18.61 15.96
N MET A 35 -20.59 -19.13 16.09
CA MET A 35 -20.84 -20.51 16.52
C MET A 35 -20.63 -21.54 15.41
N GLU A 36 -20.71 -21.11 14.15
CA GLU A 36 -20.43 -21.95 12.97
C GLU A 36 -18.94 -21.97 12.60
N MET A 37 -18.17 -21.00 13.10
CA MET A 37 -16.72 -20.90 12.89
C MET A 37 -15.95 -21.93 13.72
N ASN A 38 -14.88 -22.46 13.15
CA ASN A 38 -13.99 -23.41 13.84
C ASN A 38 -13.00 -22.68 14.78
N GLU A 39 -12.24 -23.44 15.59
CA GLU A 39 -11.28 -22.84 16.53
C GLU A 39 -10.16 -22.04 15.85
N SER A 40 -9.79 -22.37 14.60
CA SER A 40 -8.75 -21.63 13.89
C SER A 40 -9.17 -20.19 13.61
N TRP A 41 -10.46 -19.95 13.32
CA TRP A 41 -10.99 -18.59 13.14
C TRP A 41 -10.79 -17.68 14.33
N ILE A 42 -10.77 -18.26 15.52
CA ILE A 42 -10.75 -17.46 16.73
C ILE A 42 -9.31 -17.25 17.22
N ASN A 43 -8.44 -18.22 16.96
CA ASN A 43 -7.08 -18.24 17.50
C ASN A 43 -5.99 -17.89 16.47
N THR A 44 -6.33 -17.81 15.18
CA THR A 44 -5.38 -17.48 14.11
C THR A 44 -5.58 -16.03 13.67
N PHE A 45 -4.52 -15.22 13.75
CA PHE A 45 -4.52 -13.78 13.43
C PHE A 45 -4.43 -13.48 11.93
N ASP A 46 -3.99 -14.46 11.16
CA ASP A 46 -3.66 -14.44 9.74
C ASP A 46 -4.02 -15.83 9.18
N LEU A 47 -5.23 -15.95 8.63
CA LEU A 47 -5.85 -17.24 8.31
C LEU A 47 -5.24 -17.92 7.09
N ASP A 48 -4.71 -17.16 6.14
CA ASP A 48 -4.07 -17.65 4.92
C ASP A 48 -2.53 -17.70 5.00
N GLY A 49 -1.96 -17.07 6.03
CA GLY A 49 -0.52 -17.05 6.30
C GLY A 49 0.24 -16.10 5.38
N ASP A 50 -0.43 -15.12 4.78
CA ASP A 50 0.20 -14.18 3.87
C ASP A 50 0.98 -13.08 4.59
N GLY A 51 0.72 -12.83 5.88
CA GLY A 51 1.34 -11.79 6.70
C GLY A 51 0.44 -10.58 6.99
N PHE A 52 -0.79 -10.52 6.47
CA PHE A 52 -1.81 -9.56 6.85
C PHE A 52 -2.66 -10.09 8.00
N THR A 53 -3.19 -9.18 8.82
CA THR A 53 -4.20 -9.58 9.81
C THR A 53 -5.55 -9.76 9.13
N ASN A 54 -6.34 -10.72 9.60
CA ASN A 54 -7.74 -10.89 9.16
C ASN A 54 -8.56 -9.58 9.30
N GLU A 55 -8.25 -8.77 10.32
CA GLU A 55 -8.88 -7.47 10.53
C GLU A 55 -8.52 -6.50 9.41
N PHE A 56 -7.24 -6.36 9.08
CA PHE A 56 -6.76 -5.48 8.03
C PHE A 56 -7.37 -5.85 6.69
N GLU A 57 -7.40 -7.15 6.37
CA GLU A 57 -8.01 -7.68 5.15
C GLU A 57 -9.48 -7.31 5.06
N VAL A 58 -10.27 -7.60 6.10
CA VAL A 58 -11.72 -7.39 6.07
C VAL A 58 -12.11 -5.92 6.30
N ARG A 59 -11.26 -5.09 6.90
CA ARG A 59 -11.58 -3.67 7.21
C ARG A 59 -10.99 -2.69 6.22
N ILE A 60 -9.75 -2.90 5.83
CA ILE A 60 -8.97 -1.93 5.05
C ILE A 60 -8.90 -2.36 3.59
N MET A 61 -8.51 -3.61 3.34
CA MET A 61 -8.41 -4.15 1.97
C MET A 61 -9.78 -4.43 1.37
N SER A 62 -10.73 -4.87 2.22
CA SER A 62 -11.97 -5.51 1.81
C SER A 62 -11.75 -6.82 1.03
N SER A 63 -10.72 -7.59 1.39
CA SER A 63 -10.35 -8.90 0.84
C SER A 63 -10.90 -10.06 1.66
N ASP A 64 -10.85 -11.27 1.11
CA ASP A 64 -11.19 -12.53 1.77
C ASP A 64 -9.98 -13.07 2.58
N PRO A 65 -10.07 -13.19 3.92
CA PRO A 65 -8.94 -13.61 4.77
C PRO A 65 -8.48 -15.06 4.59
N TYR A 66 -9.09 -15.80 3.68
CA TYR A 66 -8.63 -17.14 3.29
C TYR A 66 -7.86 -17.17 1.97
N VAL A 67 -7.77 -16.03 1.29
CA VAL A 67 -7.18 -15.93 -0.03
C VAL A 67 -5.87 -15.18 0.09
N TYR A 68 -4.77 -15.94 0.01
CA TYR A 68 -3.41 -15.38 0.01
C TYR A 68 -3.33 -14.13 -0.88
N ASN A 69 -2.99 -12.97 -0.32
CA ASN A 69 -2.89 -11.71 -1.04
C ASN A 69 -1.45 -11.41 -1.46
N GLY A 70 -1.24 -11.27 -2.76
CA GLY A 70 0.03 -10.84 -3.33
C GLY A 70 0.35 -9.39 -2.99
N ARG A 71 1.64 -9.07 -2.99
CA ARG A 71 2.15 -7.72 -2.74
C ARG A 71 3.03 -7.26 -3.88
N PHE A 72 2.70 -6.13 -4.48
CA PHE A 72 3.43 -5.54 -5.61
C PHE A 72 3.84 -4.12 -5.29
N ALA A 73 5.02 -3.71 -5.75
CA ALA A 73 5.48 -2.33 -5.59
C ALA A 73 6.01 -1.77 -6.91
N VAL A 74 5.65 -0.55 -7.24
CA VAL A 74 6.29 0.25 -8.28
C VAL A 74 6.96 1.44 -7.61
N LEU A 75 8.28 1.43 -7.58
CA LEU A 75 9.11 2.47 -6.98
C LEU A 75 9.72 3.29 -8.10
N ALA A 76 9.35 4.56 -8.18
CA ALA A 76 9.83 5.45 -9.22
C ALA A 76 10.34 6.77 -8.62
N TYR A 77 11.56 7.15 -8.98
CA TYR A 77 12.08 8.47 -8.66
C TYR A 77 12.87 9.08 -9.82
N GLY A 78 12.70 10.38 -10.04
CA GLY A 78 13.26 11.09 -11.18
C GLY A 78 14.67 11.66 -10.94
N GLU A 79 15.31 12.09 -12.03
CA GLU A 79 16.60 12.77 -11.98
C GLU A 79 16.55 14.10 -11.21
N GLY A 80 17.70 14.54 -10.70
CA GLY A 80 17.85 15.85 -10.07
C GLY A 80 17.27 15.93 -8.65
N LEU A 81 16.91 14.78 -8.06
CA LEU A 81 16.65 14.67 -6.63
C LEU A 81 17.97 14.61 -5.83
N PRO A 82 17.98 15.02 -4.56
CA PRO A 82 19.16 14.89 -3.69
C PRO A 82 19.65 13.44 -3.59
N PRO A 83 20.97 13.18 -3.49
CA PRO A 83 21.52 11.82 -3.38
C PRO A 83 20.95 10.97 -2.24
N SER A 84 20.41 11.59 -1.19
CA SER A 84 19.74 10.89 -0.08
C SER A 84 18.52 10.08 -0.52
N TRP A 85 17.92 10.39 -1.68
CA TRP A 85 16.78 9.63 -2.21
C TRP A 85 17.12 8.20 -2.57
N GLU A 86 18.32 7.94 -3.08
CA GLU A 86 18.77 6.57 -3.37
C GLU A 86 18.76 5.72 -2.09
N GLU A 87 19.24 6.29 -0.98
CA GLU A 87 19.27 5.63 0.31
C GLU A 87 17.86 5.45 0.90
N GLN A 88 16.99 6.48 0.80
CA GLN A 88 15.60 6.38 1.28
C GLN A 88 14.82 5.30 0.53
N VAL A 89 14.92 5.25 -0.81
CA VAL A 89 14.24 4.24 -1.62
C VAL A 89 14.79 2.85 -1.33
N ARG A 90 16.10 2.71 -1.08
CA ARG A 90 16.70 1.46 -0.61
C ARG A 90 16.11 1.00 0.73
N TYR A 91 15.92 1.90 1.69
CA TYR A 91 15.27 1.55 2.96
C TYR A 91 13.81 1.14 2.76
N VAL A 92 13.07 1.82 1.88
CA VAL A 92 11.71 1.41 1.52
C VAL A 92 11.73 0.01 0.90
N GLU A 93 12.64 -0.29 -0.02
CA GLU A 93 12.78 -1.64 -0.60
C GLU A 93 13.09 -2.71 0.46
N GLU A 94 14.06 -2.46 1.34
CA GLU A 94 14.44 -3.39 2.41
C GLU A 94 13.27 -3.63 3.37
N PHE A 95 12.49 -2.59 3.68
CA PHE A 95 11.26 -2.68 4.44
C PHE A 95 10.21 -3.54 3.72
N LEU A 96 9.96 -3.30 2.43
CA LEU A 96 8.99 -4.07 1.66
C LEU A 96 9.35 -5.56 1.63
N LYS A 97 10.62 -5.90 1.36
CA LYS A 97 11.08 -7.30 1.34
C LYS A 97 10.93 -7.98 2.70
N SER A 98 11.22 -7.24 3.77
CA SER A 98 11.07 -7.73 5.15
C SER A 98 9.61 -7.89 5.55
N ASN A 99 8.67 -7.30 4.81
CA ASN A 99 7.22 -7.39 5.00
C ASN A 99 6.54 -8.19 3.86
N GLY A 100 7.23 -9.17 3.31
CA GLY A 100 6.63 -10.18 2.43
C GLY A 100 6.36 -9.73 1.00
N PHE A 101 6.96 -8.63 0.53
CA PHE A 101 7.01 -8.34 -0.90
C PHE A 101 8.09 -9.19 -1.55
N GLU A 102 7.70 -10.02 -2.52
CA GLU A 102 8.65 -10.79 -3.30
C GLU A 102 9.48 -9.87 -4.20
N GLU A 103 10.77 -10.18 -4.33
CA GLU A 103 11.70 -9.43 -5.17
C GLU A 103 11.21 -9.26 -6.62
N SER A 104 10.59 -10.31 -7.18
CA SER A 104 10.03 -10.30 -8.54
C SER A 104 8.80 -9.40 -8.71
N ASN A 105 8.22 -8.92 -7.61
CA ASN A 105 7.04 -8.07 -7.61
C ASN A 105 7.39 -6.60 -7.29
N ILE A 106 8.68 -6.26 -7.20
CA ILE A 106 9.18 -4.89 -6.99
C ILE A 106 9.77 -4.35 -8.30
N TYR A 107 9.05 -3.40 -8.91
CA TYR A 107 9.42 -2.72 -10.14
C TYR A 107 10.17 -1.43 -9.80
N ARG A 108 11.34 -1.24 -10.42
CA ARG A 108 12.28 -0.15 -10.11
C ARG A 108 12.45 0.75 -11.32
N LEU A 109 12.08 2.02 -11.16
CA LEU A 109 12.12 3.04 -12.21
C LEU A 109 12.89 4.25 -11.70
N TYR A 110 14.21 4.13 -11.69
CA TYR A 110 15.10 5.12 -11.06
C TYR A 110 15.77 6.02 -12.08
N GLU A 111 15.87 7.30 -11.74
CA GLU A 111 16.57 8.32 -12.51
C GLU A 111 16.09 8.35 -13.97
N GLU A 112 16.98 8.09 -14.94
CA GLU A 112 16.63 8.09 -16.36
C GLU A 112 15.58 7.02 -16.72
N ASN A 113 15.40 6.01 -15.87
CA ASN A 113 14.42 4.95 -16.06
C ASN A 113 12.99 5.35 -15.65
N MET A 114 12.80 6.46 -14.94
CA MET A 114 11.48 7.03 -14.65
C MET A 114 10.90 7.72 -15.90
N THR A 115 10.70 6.96 -16.97
CA THR A 115 9.96 7.42 -18.16
C THR A 115 8.51 6.99 -18.09
N LEU A 116 7.64 7.73 -18.77
CA LEU A 116 6.23 7.40 -18.82
C LEU A 116 5.98 6.06 -19.51
N GLN A 117 6.78 5.73 -20.52
CA GLN A 117 6.72 4.44 -21.18
C GLN A 117 7.00 3.29 -20.21
N LYS A 118 8.10 3.37 -19.43
CA LYS A 118 8.48 2.32 -18.49
C LYS A 118 7.52 2.23 -17.31
N PHE A 119 7.01 3.37 -16.83
CA PHE A 119 5.95 3.40 -15.83
C PHE A 119 4.69 2.68 -16.33
N ASN A 120 4.21 3.00 -17.53
CA ASN A 120 3.05 2.31 -18.10
C ASN A 120 3.30 0.80 -18.31
N GLN A 121 4.53 0.40 -18.67
CA GLN A 121 4.89 -1.02 -18.77
C GLN A 121 4.86 -1.73 -17.42
N ALA A 122 5.42 -1.11 -16.37
CA ALA A 122 5.40 -1.67 -15.02
C ALA A 122 3.96 -1.81 -14.51
N ILE A 123 3.12 -0.79 -14.70
CA ILE A 123 1.70 -0.84 -14.31
C ILE A 123 0.92 -1.88 -15.11
N GLU A 124 1.21 -2.04 -16.41
CA GLU A 124 0.61 -3.10 -17.23
C GLU A 124 0.97 -4.49 -16.66
N ASP A 125 2.25 -4.73 -16.37
CA ASP A 125 2.71 -6.02 -15.85
C ASP A 125 2.12 -6.32 -14.45
N VAL A 126 2.05 -5.31 -13.57
CA VAL A 126 1.31 -5.41 -12.30
C VAL A 126 -0.16 -5.73 -12.55
N SER A 127 -0.83 -5.06 -13.49
CA SER A 127 -2.25 -5.29 -13.76
C SER A 127 -2.56 -6.69 -14.30
N LEU A 128 -1.61 -7.32 -14.97
CA LEU A 128 -1.72 -8.69 -15.48
C LEU A 128 -1.45 -9.74 -14.41
N LYS A 129 -0.60 -9.44 -13.44
CA LYS A 129 -0.18 -10.38 -12.38
C LYS A 129 -1.00 -10.27 -11.10
N SER A 130 -1.46 -9.07 -10.76
CA SER A 130 -2.24 -8.82 -9.55
C SER A 130 -3.70 -9.20 -9.70
N ARG A 131 -4.31 -9.62 -8.60
CA ARG A 131 -5.73 -9.90 -8.42
C ARG A 131 -6.39 -8.77 -7.62
N GLU A 132 -7.70 -8.85 -7.46
CA GLU A 132 -8.49 -7.82 -6.77
C GLU A 132 -8.15 -7.71 -5.27
N ASP A 133 -7.81 -8.84 -4.64
CA ASP A 133 -7.50 -8.92 -3.21
C ASP A 133 -6.04 -8.54 -2.88
N ASP A 134 -5.16 -8.50 -3.90
CA ASP A 134 -3.75 -8.15 -3.73
C ASP A 134 -3.56 -6.67 -3.31
N LEU A 135 -2.38 -6.34 -2.77
CA LEU A 135 -1.98 -4.97 -2.45
C LEU A 135 -0.93 -4.46 -3.43
N VAL A 136 -1.16 -3.26 -3.97
CA VAL A 136 -0.18 -2.57 -4.82
C VAL A 136 0.26 -1.26 -4.19
N LEU A 137 1.57 -1.10 -3.97
CA LEU A 137 2.19 0.16 -3.58
C LEU A 137 2.78 0.85 -4.81
N VAL A 138 2.48 2.13 -4.99
CA VAL A 138 3.08 2.97 -6.03
C VAL A 138 3.72 4.17 -5.34
N LEU A 139 5.04 4.29 -5.42
CA LEU A 139 5.79 5.45 -4.94
C LEU A 139 6.30 6.23 -6.15
N LEU A 140 5.94 7.51 -6.23
CA LEU A 140 6.42 8.45 -7.22
C LEU A 140 7.14 9.61 -6.53
N ALA A 141 8.43 9.77 -6.76
CA ALA A 141 9.21 10.88 -6.23
C ALA A 141 9.85 11.71 -7.35
N GLY A 142 9.77 13.03 -7.29
CA GLY A 142 10.33 13.88 -8.33
C GLY A 142 10.04 15.34 -8.12
N HIS A 143 10.56 16.18 -9.02
CA HIS A 143 10.15 17.58 -9.07
C HIS A 143 8.68 17.67 -9.43
N GLY A 144 7.98 18.62 -8.80
CA GLY A 144 6.57 18.86 -9.02
C GLY A 144 6.31 20.28 -9.47
N ILE A 145 5.34 20.44 -10.35
CA ILE A 145 4.65 21.71 -10.58
C ILE A 145 3.16 21.48 -10.41
N LYS A 146 2.35 22.53 -10.55
CA LYS A 146 0.90 22.38 -10.41
C LYS A 146 0.37 21.31 -11.38
N ASP A 147 -0.35 20.34 -10.82
CA ASP A 147 -0.97 19.21 -11.50
C ASP A 147 -0.02 18.20 -12.19
N GLU A 148 1.30 18.37 -12.08
CA GLU A 148 2.27 17.55 -12.83
C GLU A 148 3.50 17.16 -11.99
N ILE A 149 4.04 15.98 -12.29
CA ILE A 149 5.31 15.48 -11.75
C ILE A 149 6.29 15.26 -12.89
N TYR A 150 7.56 15.55 -12.65
CA TYR A 150 8.62 15.37 -13.63
C TYR A 150 9.02 13.90 -13.75
N PHE A 151 8.93 13.37 -14.96
CA PHE A 151 9.54 12.12 -15.39
C PHE A 151 10.75 12.46 -16.26
N SER A 152 11.67 11.50 -16.48
CA SER A 152 12.86 11.73 -17.30
C SER A 152 12.54 12.07 -18.77
N ASP A 153 11.34 11.74 -19.24
CA ASP A 153 10.81 12.09 -20.57
C ASP A 153 9.81 13.27 -20.57
N GLY A 154 9.67 13.99 -19.45
CA GLY A 154 8.95 15.27 -19.36
C GLY A 154 7.95 15.37 -18.21
N TRP A 155 7.22 16.48 -18.16
CA TRP A 155 6.16 16.72 -17.16
C TRP A 155 4.93 15.86 -17.45
N ILE A 156 4.50 15.08 -16.46
CA ILE A 156 3.36 14.18 -16.57
C ILE A 156 2.24 14.66 -15.65
N ASN A 157 1.10 14.96 -16.26
CA ASN A 157 -0.11 15.31 -15.53
C ASN A 157 -0.66 14.16 -14.68
N TYR A 158 -1.09 14.47 -13.45
CA TYR A 158 -1.65 13.48 -12.53
C TYR A 158 -2.91 12.78 -13.07
N GLY A 159 -3.71 13.44 -13.90
CA GLY A 159 -4.83 12.82 -14.63
C GLY A 159 -4.38 11.70 -15.56
N ARG A 160 -3.24 11.85 -16.21
CA ARG A 160 -2.66 10.80 -17.05
C ARG A 160 -2.16 9.62 -16.20
N ILE A 161 -1.54 9.90 -15.06
CA ILE A 161 -1.11 8.87 -14.11
C ILE A 161 -2.32 8.11 -13.57
N GLY A 162 -3.37 8.82 -13.15
CA GLY A 162 -4.63 8.22 -12.70
C GLY A 162 -5.22 7.25 -13.73
N ASN A 163 -5.30 7.67 -15.00
CA ASN A 163 -5.77 6.80 -16.09
C ASN A 163 -4.93 5.53 -16.28
N ILE A 164 -3.62 5.60 -16.04
CA ILE A 164 -2.74 4.42 -16.10
C ILE A 164 -3.01 3.50 -14.91
N LEU A 165 -3.14 4.06 -13.70
CA LEU A 165 -3.39 3.32 -12.47
C LEU A 165 -4.77 2.63 -12.42
N LEU A 166 -5.76 3.14 -13.17
CA LEU A 166 -7.08 2.48 -13.32
C LEU A 166 -7.01 1.06 -13.89
N LYS A 167 -5.89 0.68 -14.51
CA LYS A 167 -5.67 -0.69 -14.99
C LYS A 167 -5.53 -1.71 -13.86
N ILE A 168 -5.04 -1.27 -12.70
CA ILE A 168 -4.84 -2.12 -11.53
C ILE A 168 -6.19 -2.26 -10.81
N LYS A 169 -6.66 -3.51 -10.71
CA LYS A 169 -7.93 -3.81 -10.03
C LYS A 169 -7.79 -3.86 -8.51
N ALA A 170 -6.61 -4.27 -8.05
CA ALA A 170 -6.19 -4.37 -6.66
C ALA A 170 -6.35 -3.07 -5.86
N ARG A 171 -6.33 -3.18 -4.53
CA ARG A 171 -6.18 -2.02 -3.64
C ARG A 171 -4.81 -1.38 -3.85
N GLN A 172 -4.78 -0.06 -3.92
CA GLN A 172 -3.57 0.71 -4.20
C GLN A 172 -3.25 1.68 -3.06
N ILE A 173 -1.98 1.72 -2.66
CA ILE A 173 -1.42 2.80 -1.85
C ILE A 173 -0.51 3.61 -2.76
N VAL A 174 -0.89 4.85 -3.04
CA VAL A 174 -0.14 5.74 -3.93
C VAL A 174 0.51 6.83 -3.09
N ILE A 175 1.83 6.85 -3.06
CA ILE A 175 2.65 7.85 -2.37
C ILE A 175 3.25 8.75 -3.43
N ILE A 176 3.00 10.06 -3.34
CA ILE A 176 3.57 11.05 -4.25
C ILE A 176 4.40 12.04 -3.45
N ASP A 177 5.70 12.02 -3.69
CA ASP A 177 6.61 13.02 -3.19
C ASP A 177 7.05 13.99 -4.28
N ALA A 178 6.36 15.13 -4.35
CA ALA A 178 6.66 16.22 -5.26
C ALA A 178 6.06 17.53 -4.73
N CYS A 179 6.61 18.68 -5.17
CA CYS A 179 5.97 19.98 -4.94
C CYS A 179 4.55 19.98 -5.51
N TYR A 180 3.60 20.59 -4.79
CA TYR A 180 2.19 20.64 -5.16
C TYR A 180 1.51 19.26 -5.34
N SER A 181 2.09 18.19 -4.80
CA SER A 181 1.55 16.82 -4.92
C SER A 181 0.16 16.67 -4.34
N GLY A 182 -0.26 17.55 -3.43
CA GLY A 182 -1.64 17.60 -2.93
C GLY A 182 -2.71 17.78 -4.02
N LEU A 183 -2.36 18.35 -5.19
CA LEU A 183 -3.27 18.47 -6.34
C LEU A 183 -3.60 17.11 -6.98
N ALA A 184 -2.77 16.10 -6.76
CA ALA A 184 -2.97 14.74 -7.26
C ALA A 184 -4.34 14.15 -6.85
N LYS A 185 -4.89 14.57 -5.70
CA LYS A 185 -6.18 14.10 -5.20
C LYS A 185 -7.34 14.38 -6.16
N ASN A 186 -7.23 15.42 -6.98
CA ASN A 186 -8.26 15.78 -7.96
C ASN A 186 -8.37 14.75 -9.10
N TYR A 187 -7.37 13.87 -9.23
CA TYR A 187 -7.23 12.93 -10.34
C TYR A 187 -7.14 11.46 -9.90
N LEU A 188 -6.60 11.22 -8.70
CA LEU A 188 -6.20 9.89 -8.25
C LEU A 188 -7.11 9.32 -7.15
N MET A 189 -7.96 10.14 -6.54
CA MET A 189 -8.87 9.66 -5.50
C MET A 189 -9.91 8.70 -6.10
N SER A 190 -9.95 7.49 -5.56
CA SER A 190 -10.98 6.49 -5.87
C SER A 190 -11.21 5.61 -4.66
N GLU A 191 -12.27 4.80 -4.68
CA GLU A 191 -12.54 3.84 -3.60
C GLU A 191 -11.42 2.82 -3.40
N ARG A 192 -10.50 2.67 -4.36
CA ARG A 192 -9.40 1.68 -4.31
C ARG A 192 -8.03 2.30 -4.04
N ILE A 193 -7.91 3.62 -4.08
CA ILE A 193 -6.63 4.31 -3.93
C ILE A 193 -6.60 5.02 -2.57
N VAL A 194 -5.65 4.64 -1.73
CA VAL A 194 -5.21 5.44 -0.60
C VAL A 194 -4.08 6.33 -1.09
N LEU A 195 -4.32 7.65 -1.14
CA LEU A 195 -3.36 8.63 -1.62
C LEU A 195 -2.64 9.31 -0.45
N ILE A 196 -1.31 9.34 -0.50
CA ILE A 196 -0.44 10.02 0.45
C ILE A 196 0.42 11.01 -0.34
N THR A 197 0.43 12.27 0.06
CA THR A 197 1.15 13.35 -0.64
C THR A 197 2.11 14.05 0.31
N SER A 198 3.28 14.45 -0.18
CA SER A 198 4.31 15.14 0.61
C SER A 198 4.00 16.60 0.89
N SER A 199 3.15 17.22 0.08
CA SER A 199 2.77 18.63 0.19
C SER A 199 1.27 18.84 -0.01
N LYS A 200 0.81 20.04 0.37
CA LYS A 200 -0.53 20.54 0.03
C LYS A 200 -0.58 21.02 -1.42
N GLU A 201 -1.78 21.39 -1.87
CA GLU A 201 -2.03 21.84 -3.25
C GLU A 201 -1.30 23.13 -3.64
N ASP A 202 -0.97 23.96 -2.65
CA ASP A 202 -0.40 25.30 -2.81
C ASP A 202 0.98 25.43 -2.15
N GLU A 203 1.64 24.29 -1.86
CA GLU A 203 2.91 24.23 -1.12
C GLU A 203 3.98 23.44 -1.90
N GLU A 204 5.22 23.94 -1.84
CA GLU A 204 6.41 23.22 -2.32
C GLU A 204 6.94 22.28 -1.23
N THR A 205 7.59 21.20 -1.61
CA THR A 205 8.22 20.30 -0.64
C THR A 205 9.58 20.85 -0.22
N TYR A 206 9.86 20.87 1.08
CA TYR A 206 11.20 21.16 1.58
C TYR A 206 12.06 19.89 1.51
N GLY A 207 12.62 19.58 0.34
CA GLY A 207 13.71 18.60 0.21
C GLY A 207 13.37 17.12 0.46
N GLY A 208 12.09 16.74 0.47
CA GLY A 208 11.61 15.34 0.54
C GLY A 208 10.88 14.99 1.84
N ILE A 209 10.03 13.96 1.81
CA ILE A 209 9.40 13.36 3.00
C ILE A 209 10.51 12.71 3.83
N SER A 210 10.58 13.07 5.11
CA SER A 210 11.29 12.25 6.10
C SER A 210 10.41 11.03 6.40
N LEU A 211 10.62 9.93 5.67
CA LEU A 211 9.97 8.64 5.94
C LEU A 211 10.61 7.96 7.15
#